data_AF-A0A822J184-F1
#
_entry.id   AF-A0A822J184-F1
#
_cell.length_a   1.000
_cell.length_b   1.000
_cell.length_c   1.000
_cell.angle_alpha   90.00
_cell.angle_beta   90.00
_cell.angle_gamma   90.00
#
_symmetry.space_group_name_H-M   'P 1'
#
loop_
_entity.id
_entity.type
_entity.pdbx_description
1 polymer ?
#
loop_
_entity_poly.entity_id
_entity_poly.type
_entity_poly.pdbx_seq_one_letter_code
_entity_poly.pdbx_strand_id
1 'polypeptide(L)'
;MLIGNEFLIMEMEKYAQVFDSKRGKEILKKLIDKTEVVDVEEKFLRLCKPYFPEEELIDIYHAATCLQEGAILVTNDRHFDKINDEKIIEVWSISMAIRDFGL
;
A
#
# COMPACT_ATOMS: atom_id res chain seq x y z
N MET A 1 -10.49 8.26 -2.62
CA MET A 1 -10.76 6.86 -2.99
C MET A 1 -9.65 6.03 -2.39
N LEU A 2 -9.92 4.86 -1.81
CA LEU A 2 -8.88 3.97 -1.31
C LEU A 2 -8.56 2.95 -2.40
N ILE A 3 -7.27 2.69 -2.61
CA ILE A 3 -6.77 1.76 -3.62
C ILE A 3 -5.88 0.76 -2.89
N GLY A 4 -5.96 -0.50 -3.27
CA GLY A 4 -5.14 -1.56 -2.71
C GLY A 4 -4.99 -2.72 -3.68
N ASN A 5 -4.21 -3.72 -3.28
CA ASN A 5 -4.06 -4.98 -4.00
C ASN A 5 -4.37 -6.15 -3.05
N GLU A 6 -4.44 -7.37 -3.58
CA GLU A 6 -4.74 -8.56 -2.78
C GLU A 6 -3.78 -8.77 -1.60
N PHE A 7 -2.49 -8.46 -1.76
CA PHE A 7 -1.50 -8.62 -0.70
C PHE A 7 -1.76 -7.68 0.48
N LEU A 8 -2.18 -6.44 0.22
CA LEU A 8 -2.57 -5.49 1.28
C LEU A 8 -3.74 -6.05 2.10
N ILE A 9 -4.73 -6.64 1.43
CA ILE A 9 -5.89 -7.25 2.09
C ILE A 9 -5.45 -8.44 2.95
N MET A 10 -4.62 -9.33 2.39
CA MET A 10 -4.10 -10.50 3.09
C MET A 10 -3.31 -10.14 4.36
N GLU A 11 -2.47 -9.11 4.30
CA GLU A 11 -1.71 -8.63 5.46
C GLU A 11 -2.62 -8.08 6.54
N MET A 12 -3.61 -7.25 6.16
CA MET A 12 -4.57 -6.70 7.12
C MET A 12 -5.42 -7.80 7.77
N GLU A 13 -5.86 -8.80 6.99
CA GLU A 13 -6.60 -9.95 7.50
C GLU A 13 -5.76 -10.78 8.48
N LYS A 14 -4.49 -11.03 8.16
CA LYS A 14 -3.54 -11.70 9.06
C LYS A 14 -3.45 -10.95 10.39
N TYR A 15 -3.28 -9.63 10.38
CA TYR A 15 -3.23 -8.85 11.61
C TYR A 15 -4.56 -8.88 12.37
N ALA A 16 -5.70 -8.77 11.68
CA ALA A 16 -7.01 -8.83 12.32
C ALA A 16 -7.27 -10.19 13.01
N GLN A 17 -6.72 -11.28 12.48
CA GLN A 17 -6.74 -12.59 13.12
C GLN A 17 -5.81 -12.64 14.35
N VAL A 18 -4.57 -12.17 14.22
CA VAL A 18 -3.57 -12.20 15.31
C VAL A 18 -4.00 -11.38 16.52
N PHE A 19 -4.59 -10.20 16.31
CA PHE A 19 -5.04 -9.33 17.41
C PHE A 19 -6.41 -9.72 18.00
N ASP A 20 -7.12 -10.67 17.37
CA ASP A 20 -8.47 -11.14 17.71
C ASP A 20 -9.48 -10.06 18.19
N SER A 21 -9.43 -8.88 17.57
CA SER A 21 -10.30 -7.77 17.93
C SER A 21 -11.56 -7.78 17.08
N LYS A 22 -12.72 -8.03 17.68
CA LYS A 22 -14.02 -7.92 16.99
C LYS A 22 -14.18 -6.57 16.28
N ARG A 23 -13.83 -5.48 16.98
CA ARG A 23 -13.91 -4.13 16.42
C ARG A 23 -12.88 -3.91 15.32
N GLY A 24 -11.67 -4.47 15.47
CA GLY A 24 -10.66 -4.44 14.41
C GLY A 24 -11.14 -5.12 13.13
N LYS A 25 -11.76 -6.30 13.24
CA LYS A 25 -12.38 -7.03 12.13
C LYS A 25 -13.50 -6.24 11.46
N GLU A 26 -14.35 -5.56 12.23
CA GLU A 26 -15.42 -4.70 11.70
C GLU A 26 -14.88 -3.46 10.97
N ILE A 27 -13.81 -2.84 11.49
CA ILE A 27 -13.13 -1.72 10.83
C ILE A 27 -12.50 -2.19 9.52
N LEU A 28 -11.77 -3.31 9.56
CA LEU A 28 -11.12 -3.88 8.38
C LEU A 28 -12.15 -4.15 7.28
N LYS A 29 -13.27 -4.82 7.61
CA LYS A 29 -14.32 -5.07 6.62
C LYS A 29 -14.80 -3.78 5.94
N LYS A 30 -15.04 -2.72 6.70
CA LYS A 30 -15.45 -1.41 6.15
C LYS A 30 -14.37 -0.74 5.30
N LEU A 31 -13.10 -0.98 5.60
CA LEU A 31 -11.98 -0.48 4.79
C LEU A 31 -11.93 -1.24 3.47
N ILE A 32 -11.98 -2.58 3.50
CA ILE A 32 -12.02 -3.42 2.30
C ILE A 32 -13.20 -3.04 1.40
N ASP A 33 -14.40 -2.86 1.96
CA ASP A 33 -15.60 -2.44 1.20
C ASP A 33 -15.45 -1.06 0.52
N LYS A 34 -14.49 -0.23 0.96
CA LYS A 34 -14.18 1.09 0.39
C LYS A 34 -12.92 1.12 -0.47
N THR A 35 -12.20 0.01 -0.54
CA THR A 35 -10.96 -0.12 -1.29
C THR A 35 -11.26 -0.71 -2.66
N GLU A 36 -10.86 0.01 -3.70
CA GLU A 36 -10.76 -0.57 -5.03
C GLU A 36 -9.54 -1.49 -5.05
N VAL A 37 -9.80 -2.79 -5.18
CA VAL A 37 -8.74 -3.80 -5.27
C VAL A 37 -8.34 -3.95 -6.73
N VAL A 38 -7.08 -3.66 -7.00
CA VAL A 38 -6.52 -3.61 -8.34
C VAL A 38 -5.60 -4.79 -8.57
N ASP A 39 -5.73 -5.40 -9.75
CA ASP A 39 -4.75 -6.36 -10.26
C ASP A 39 -3.61 -5.60 -10.96
N VAL A 40 -2.38 -5.88 -10.56
CA VAL A 40 -1.21 -5.10 -10.96
C VAL A 40 -0.62 -5.70 -12.23
N GLU A 41 -0.57 -4.92 -13.30
CA GLU A 41 0.04 -5.38 -14.55
C GLU A 41 1.55 -5.60 -14.38
N GLU A 42 2.05 -6.69 -14.97
CA GLU A 42 3.45 -7.10 -14.88
C GLU A 42 4.45 -5.98 -15.29
N LYS A 43 4.05 -5.12 -16.23
CA LYS A 43 4.88 -4.00 -16.67
C LYS A 43 5.22 -3.04 -15.53
N PHE A 44 4.30 -2.78 -14.59
CA PHE A 44 4.54 -1.90 -13.46
C PHE A 44 5.40 -2.60 -12.39
N LEU A 45 5.21 -3.90 -12.17
CA LEU A 45 6.09 -4.69 -11.30
C LEU A 45 7.55 -4.62 -11.80
N ARG A 46 7.76 -4.75 -13.11
CA ARG A 46 9.09 -4.64 -13.73
C ARG A 46 9.72 -3.26 -13.57
N LEU A 47 8.91 -2.19 -13.60
CA LEU A 47 9.38 -0.82 -13.39
C LEU A 47 9.76 -0.57 -11.92
N CYS A 48 9.05 -1.17 -10.96
CA CYS A 48 9.34 -1.00 -9.54
C CYS A 48 10.47 -1.91 -9.04
N LYS A 49 10.69 -3.08 -9.66
CA LYS A 49 11.69 -4.06 -9.20
C LYS A 49 13.11 -3.50 -8.93
N PRO A 50 13.70 -2.58 -9.72
CA PRO A 50 15.06 -2.05 -9.46
C PRO A 50 15.21 -1.24 -8.17
N TYR A 51 14.10 -0.91 -7.52
CA TYR A 51 14.06 -0.07 -6.33
C TYR A 51 14.09 -0.86 -5.01
N PHE A 52 13.82 -2.16 -5.07
CA PHE A 52 13.67 -3.03 -3.90
C PHE A 52 14.66 -4.20 -3.97
N PRO A 53 15.04 -4.78 -2.81
CA PRO A 53 15.65 -6.11 -2.74
C PRO A 53 14.76 -7.20 -3.37
N GLU A 54 15.34 -8.34 -3.78
CA GLU A 54 14.58 -9.40 -4.47
C GLU A 54 13.56 -10.09 -3.54
N GLU A 55 13.82 -10.07 -2.24
CA GLU A 55 12.98 -10.66 -1.19
C GLU A 55 11.74 -9.81 -0.84
N GLU A 56 11.70 -8.53 -1.21
CA GLU A 56 10.63 -7.58 -0.87
C GLU A 56 9.51 -7.57 -1.92
N LEU A 57 9.02 -8.75 -2.30
CA LEU A 57 8.02 -8.88 -3.37
C LEU A 57 6.74 -8.10 -3.08
N ILE A 58 6.26 -8.10 -1.84
CA ILE A 58 5.01 -7.43 -1.45
C ILE A 58 5.16 -5.91 -1.57
N ASP A 59 6.29 -5.34 -1.16
CA ASP A 59 6.57 -3.91 -1.30
C ASP A 59 6.63 -3.48 -2.78
N ILE A 60 7.18 -4.34 -3.65
CA ILE A 60 7.12 -4.13 -5.10
C ILE A 60 5.67 -4.05 -5.58
N TYR A 61 4.78 -4.93 -5.10
CA TYR A 61 3.35 -4.89 -5.46
C TYR A 61 2.68 -3.60 -4.98
N HIS A 62 2.95 -3.15 -3.75
CA HIS A 62 2.39 -1.88 -3.24
C HIS A 62 2.84 -0.68 -4.06
N ALA A 63 4.14 -0.60 -4.35
CA ALA A 63 4.69 0.45 -5.19
C ALA A 63 4.12 0.42 -6.62
N ALA A 64 4.04 -0.76 -7.23
CA ALA A 64 3.52 -0.91 -8.58
C ALA A 64 2.01 -0.61 -8.66
N THR A 65 1.25 -0.91 -7.61
CA THR A 65 -0.16 -0.49 -7.50
C THR A 65 -0.27 1.04 -7.55
N CYS A 66 0.59 1.74 -6.81
CA CYS A 66 0.59 3.20 -6.79
C CYS A 66 1.03 3.79 -8.12
N LEU A 67 2.06 3.21 -8.75
CA LEU A 67 2.53 3.62 -10.08
C LEU A 67 1.46 3.43 -11.16
N GLN A 68 0.75 2.30 -11.14
CA GLN A 68 -0.30 1.98 -12.11
C GLN A 68 -1.48 2.96 -12.02
N GLU A 69 -1.96 3.20 -10.80
CA GLU A 69 -3.18 3.98 -10.57
C GLU A 69 -2.92 5.48 -10.34
N GLY A 70 -1.65 5.91 -10.34
CA GLY A 70 -1.27 7.28 -9.99
C GLY A 70 -1.65 7.64 -8.56
N ALA A 71 -1.59 6.67 -7.64
CA ALA A 71 -1.97 6.83 -6.24
C ALA A 71 -0.79 7.28 -5.37
N ILE A 72 -1.10 7.93 -4.25
CA ILE A 72 -0.12 8.28 -3.21
C ILE A 72 -0.04 7.12 -2.22
N LEU A 73 1.16 6.58 -2.02
CA LEU A 73 1.40 5.58 -0.99
C LEU A 73 1.49 6.27 0.38
N VAL A 74 0.61 5.92 1.32
CA VAL A 74 0.68 6.44 2.68
C VAL A 74 1.36 5.42 3.60
N THR A 75 2.61 5.66 3.97
CA THR A 75 3.39 4.79 4.86
C THR A 75 4.48 5.57 5.59
N ASN A 76 4.91 5.06 6.74
CA ASN A 76 6.12 5.51 7.43
C ASN A 76 7.29 4.54 7.22
N ASP A 77 7.11 3.51 6.39
CA ASP A 77 8.15 2.53 6.08
C ASP A 77 9.19 3.13 5.13
N ARG A 78 10.46 2.94 5.47
CA ARG A 78 11.61 3.48 4.74
C ARG A 78 12.04 2.60 3.56
N HIS A 79 11.47 1.41 3.41
CA HIS A 79 11.71 0.58 2.22
C HIS A 79 11.35 1.31 0.92
N PHE A 80 10.42 2.27 0.99
CA PHE A 80 9.97 3.08 -0.15
C PHE A 80 10.74 4.39 -0.35
N ASP A 81 11.73 4.72 0.50
CA ASP A 81 12.50 5.97 0.40
C ASP A 81 13.14 6.11 -0.99
N LYS A 82 13.81 5.05 -1.47
CA LYS A 82 14.55 5.07 -2.75
C LYS A 82 13.65 5.35 -3.96
N ILE A 83 12.50 4.69 -4.05
CA ILE A 83 11.58 4.85 -5.19
C ILE A 83 10.87 6.21 -5.17
N ASN A 84 10.64 6.76 -3.98
CA ASN A 84 10.11 8.11 -3.79
C ASN A 84 11.14 9.19 -4.14
N ASP A 85 12.39 9.03 -3.71
CA ASP A 85 13.47 9.98 -3.99
C ASP A 85 13.77 10.10 -5.50
N GLU A 86 13.64 8.98 -6.23
CA GLU A 86 13.71 8.97 -7.69
C GLU A 86 12.40 9.39 -8.39
N LYS A 87 11.36 9.75 -7.61
CA LYS A 87 10.06 10.26 -8.07
C LYS A 87 9.30 9.33 -9.01
N ILE A 88 9.48 8.03 -8.84
CA ILE A 88 8.71 7.03 -9.58
C ILE A 88 7.28 6.94 -9.03
N ILE A 89 7.14 6.98 -7.70
CA ILE A 89 5.86 7.09 -7.01
C ILE A 89 5.91 8.23 -5.98
N GLU A 90 4.75 8.67 -5.51
CA GLU A 90 4.64 9.64 -4.43
C GLU A 90 4.35 8.91 -3.11
N VAL A 91 5.18 9.15 -2.09
CA VAL A 91 5.03 8.54 -0.76
C VAL A 91 4.85 9.62 0.30
N TRP A 92 3.77 9.50 1.09
CA TRP A 92 3.46 10.40 2.19
C TRP A 92 3.56 9.68 3.52
N SER A 93 4.15 10.35 4.51
CA SER A 93 4.02 9.90 5.91
C SER A 93 2.56 9.96 6.37
N ILE A 94 2.19 9.08 7.31
CA ILE A 94 0.84 9.06 7.90
C ILE A 94 0.48 10.43 8.49
N SER A 95 1.43 11.07 9.18
CA SER A 95 1.22 12.40 9.78
C SER A 95 0.94 13.47 8.73
N MET A 96 1.59 13.40 7.57
CA MET A 96 1.34 14.31 6.45
C MET A 96 -0.05 14.05 5.84
N ALA A 97 -0.41 12.79 5.61
CA ALA A 97 -1.73 12.43 5.11
C ALA A 97 -2.86 12.92 6.03
N ILE A 98 -2.73 12.74 7.36
CA ILE A 98 -3.69 13.24 8.35
C ILE A 98 -3.82 14.76 8.29
N ARG A 99 -2.68 15.47 8.29
CA ARG A 99 -2.67 16.93 8.29
C ARG A 99 -3.29 17.53 7.02
N ASP A 100 -2.97 16.96 5.87
CA ASP A 100 -3.27 17.58 4.58
C ASP A 100 -4.60 17.08 3.98
N PHE A 101 -5.05 15.85 4.32
CA PHE A 101 -6.36 15.32 3.91
C PHE A 101 -7.44 15.34 5.00
N GLY A 102 -7.10 15.67 6.25
CA GLY A 102 -8.05 15.64 7.36
C GLY A 102 -8.56 14.23 7.70
N LEU A 103 -7.72 13.21 7.51
CA LEU A 103 -7.97 11.83 7.93
C LEU A 103 -7.96 11.68 9.46
#